data_AF-A0A6L2QB17-F1
#
_entry.id   AF-A0A6L2QB17-F1
#
_cell.length_a   1.000
_cell.length_b   1.000
_cell.length_c   1.000
_cell.angle_alpha   90.00
_cell.angle_beta   90.00
_cell.angle_gamma   90.00
#
_symmetry.space_group_name_H-M   'P 1'
#
loop_
_entity.id
_entity.type
_entity.pdbx_description
1 polymer ?
#
loop_
_entity_poly.entity_id
_entity_poly.type
_entity_poly.pdbx_seq_one_letter_code
_entity_poly.pdbx_strand_id
1 'polypeptide(L)'
;MDSEECRKFTLLDLRIVEIDSEVGLKFTPLCYQQTAFSMCLKQVTLWIPLILSLTPIVNRICFLKHKTFRIDCLLSSPKKTCFEWIFGSSQSMASSSVRKKIVAVCQMTATNSKEDNMRICSELIKSAKERDCLMVFLPEACDYIGESKAETLSMAEPLNGDVIKAFCSLAKENEIWLSIGGMHEQVSSKTVHNSHVLIDDKGDIAAVYRKAHLFDLNIPEKGIRLMESDYVLPGQMILPPVKTPVGNLGLSICYDVRFPELSLTLAQMGADILTFPSAFTYVTGAAHWETILRARAIESQCYVIAAAQTGVHNSKRSSWGHAIIVDPWGSVVAQCSENTNIATAEINLDYVKNVRQSMPICKHRRNDLYRVLMPKVTLEDEQEYTPGHAVMGSNNIIYKTTNTVAFFLTVKSDVLVMPLRFVSRLSSLNSEELFDLFSVVEKVQSAFEECYNVSANTVYLKDEGDFYIWKVPEPSVGTSRRGGGKASLCLEEVVTPKGRDELTEA
;
A
#
# COMPACT_ATOMS: atom_id res chain seq x y z
N MET A 1 3.46 -7.74 59.90
CA MET A 1 3.75 -6.30 59.92
C MET A 1 5.16 -6.13 59.39
N ASP A 2 5.28 -5.82 58.10
CA ASP A 2 5.66 -4.49 57.59
C ASP A 2 6.83 -3.78 58.32
N SER A 3 7.77 -3.11 57.64
CA SER A 3 7.97 -2.89 56.20
C SER A 3 9.38 -2.33 55.89
N GLU A 4 9.83 -2.49 54.64
CA GLU A 4 10.72 -1.63 53.81
C GLU A 4 12.05 -1.06 54.41
N GLU A 5 13.25 -1.31 53.85
CA GLU A 5 13.79 -0.92 52.52
C GLU A 5 13.88 0.61 52.28
N CYS A 6 14.86 1.18 51.57
CA CYS A 6 16.28 0.90 51.31
C CYS A 6 16.85 2.14 50.56
N ARG A 7 17.94 2.72 51.08
CA ARG A 7 19.12 3.28 50.36
C ARG A 7 18.90 3.99 49.00
N LYS A 8 18.87 5.33 48.95
CA LYS A 8 20.03 6.27 48.77
C LYS A 8 20.90 6.07 47.51
N PHE A 9 20.82 7.04 46.59
CA PHE A 9 21.70 7.29 45.43
C PHE A 9 22.97 8.09 45.80
N THR A 10 24.11 7.81 45.13
CA THR A 10 25.03 8.84 44.58
C THR A 10 25.99 8.31 43.51
N LEU A 11 26.45 9.23 42.64
CA LEU A 11 27.35 9.08 41.48
C LEU A 11 28.73 8.44 41.73
N LEU A 12 29.33 7.90 40.65
CA LEU A 12 30.78 7.96 40.40
C LEU A 12 31.15 7.72 38.91
N ASP A 13 32.27 8.33 38.49
CA ASP A 13 32.79 8.36 37.11
C ASP A 13 33.25 6.99 36.57
N LEU A 14 33.22 6.84 35.23
CA LEU A 14 33.99 5.84 34.50
C LEU A 14 34.77 6.48 33.35
N ARG A 15 36.09 6.23 33.32
CA ARG A 15 37.04 6.79 32.34
C ARG A 15 37.23 5.87 31.14
N ILE A 16 37.62 6.50 30.04
CA ILE A 16 38.13 5.90 28.80
C ILE A 16 39.41 5.10 29.09
N VAL A 17 39.58 3.95 28.42
CA VAL A 17 40.87 3.27 28.24
C VAL A 17 40.99 2.88 26.77
N GLU A 18 42.04 3.37 26.10
CA GLU A 18 42.43 2.97 24.75
C GLU A 18 43.07 1.59 24.75
N ILE A 19 42.87 0.82 23.68
CA ILE A 19 43.78 -0.22 23.22
C ILE A 19 43.86 -0.08 21.69
N ASP A 20 45.08 0.09 21.18
CA ASP A 20 45.38 0.13 19.75
C ASP A 20 46.71 -0.63 19.47
N SER A 21 47.02 -0.82 18.18
CA SER A 21 48.22 -1.41 17.57
C SER A 21 48.34 -2.95 17.43
N GLU A 22 48.21 -3.36 16.15
CA GLU A 22 49.10 -4.25 15.38
C GLU A 22 49.44 -5.68 15.86
N VAL A 23 49.07 -6.70 15.06
CA VAL A 23 50.01 -7.59 14.33
C VAL A 23 49.31 -8.26 13.12
N GLY A 24 49.77 -7.94 11.90
CA GLY A 24 50.29 -8.90 10.90
C GLY A 24 49.45 -10.05 10.29
N LEU A 25 49.31 -9.96 8.95
CA LEU A 25 49.49 -11.03 7.93
C LEU A 25 48.33 -12.00 7.53
N LYS A 26 47.69 -11.61 6.41
CA LYS A 26 47.40 -12.39 5.18
C LYS A 26 47.29 -13.94 5.26
N PHE A 27 46.17 -14.47 4.75
CA PHE A 27 46.16 -15.58 3.78
C PHE A 27 44.92 -15.55 2.86
N THR A 28 45.11 -15.92 1.60
CA THR A 28 44.09 -16.28 0.57
C THR A 28 44.62 -17.53 -0.17
N PRO A 29 43.90 -18.15 -1.12
CA PRO A 29 42.62 -18.86 -0.96
C PRO A 29 42.66 -20.28 -1.59
N LEU A 30 41.72 -21.18 -1.29
CA LEU A 30 41.29 -22.38 -2.09
C LEU A 30 40.07 -22.99 -1.34
N CYS A 31 38.86 -23.20 -1.87
CA CYS A 31 38.35 -23.77 -3.13
C CYS A 31 38.21 -25.31 -3.12
N TYR A 32 37.16 -25.80 -3.80
CA TYR A 32 36.75 -27.20 -4.08
C TYR A 32 35.93 -28.02 -3.05
N GLN A 33 34.61 -28.03 -3.32
CA GLN A 33 33.78 -29.19 -3.70
C GLN A 33 33.28 -30.27 -2.70
N GLN A 34 31.95 -30.46 -2.81
CA GLN A 34 31.22 -31.73 -3.04
C GLN A 34 30.53 -32.53 -1.90
N THR A 35 29.20 -32.65 -2.10
CA THR A 35 28.31 -33.81 -1.89
C THR A 35 28.07 -34.41 -0.49
N ALA A 36 26.90 -34.06 0.05
CA ALA A 36 25.77 -34.96 0.35
C ALA A 36 26.02 -36.46 0.62
N PHE A 37 25.64 -36.92 1.82
CA PHE A 37 25.01 -38.23 2.12
C PHE A 37 24.36 -38.09 3.53
N SER A 38 23.04 -38.01 3.66
CA SER A 38 22.05 -39.10 3.74
C SER A 38 22.21 -40.06 4.94
N MET A 39 21.31 -39.86 5.92
CA MET A 39 20.59 -40.85 6.75
C MET A 39 21.29 -42.09 7.34
N CYS A 40 21.18 -42.17 8.69
CA CYS A 40 20.72 -43.33 9.47
C CYS A 40 21.63 -44.56 9.64
N LEU A 41 22.07 -44.83 10.89
CA LEU A 41 21.94 -46.15 11.51
C LEU A 41 21.90 -46.08 13.05
N LYS A 42 21.60 -47.21 13.70
CA LYS A 42 21.12 -47.35 15.09
C LYS A 42 22.16 -47.93 16.07
N GLN A 43 21.77 -47.92 17.36
CA GLN A 43 22.11 -48.85 18.45
C GLN A 43 23.50 -48.76 19.12
N VAL A 44 23.49 -48.65 20.46
CA VAL A 44 24.00 -49.66 21.42
C VAL A 44 23.19 -49.54 22.75
N THR A 45 22.84 -50.67 23.36
CA THR A 45 22.20 -50.83 24.69
C THR A 45 23.24 -51.11 25.79
N LEU A 46 22.89 -50.91 27.09
CA LEU A 46 22.97 -51.92 28.18
C LEU A 46 22.96 -51.33 29.63
N TRP A 47 22.66 -52.22 30.59
CA TRP A 47 22.88 -52.19 32.06
C TRP A 47 21.86 -51.49 33.00
N ILE A 48 21.14 -52.32 33.76
CA ILE A 48 20.41 -52.08 35.03
C ILE A 48 20.76 -53.27 35.95
N PRO A 49 21.21 -53.06 37.20
CA PRO A 49 20.41 -53.40 38.41
C PRO A 49 20.74 -52.44 39.62
N LEU A 50 20.20 -52.49 40.85
CA LEU A 50 19.15 -53.24 41.58
C LEU A 50 18.63 -52.28 42.70
N ILE A 51 17.37 -52.25 43.18
CA ILE A 51 16.75 -53.08 44.26
C ILE A 51 15.25 -52.75 44.39
N LEU A 52 14.45 -53.77 44.76
CA LEU A 52 12.99 -53.76 44.93
C LEU A 52 12.54 -53.66 46.40
N SER A 53 11.36 -53.08 46.63
CA SER A 53 10.49 -53.25 47.83
C SER A 53 9.25 -52.35 47.64
N LEU A 54 7.97 -52.75 47.75
CA LEU A 54 7.30 -53.99 48.19
C LEU A 54 5.91 -54.13 47.51
N THR A 55 5.23 -55.26 47.71
CA THR A 55 4.08 -55.73 46.89
C THR A 55 2.70 -55.61 47.64
N PRO A 56 1.61 -56.41 47.43
CA PRO A 56 0.33 -55.94 46.86
C PRO A 56 -0.96 -56.17 47.69
N ILE A 57 -2.14 -55.78 47.15
CA ILE A 57 -3.46 -56.40 47.46
C ILE A 57 -4.25 -56.64 46.15
N VAL A 58 -5.03 -57.73 46.08
CA VAL A 58 -5.68 -58.30 44.87
C VAL A 58 -7.12 -58.76 45.18
N ASN A 59 -7.96 -58.96 44.14
CA ASN A 59 -9.29 -59.62 44.09
C ASN A 59 -10.53 -58.70 44.30
N ARG A 60 -11.70 -58.86 43.63
CA ARG A 60 -12.15 -59.85 42.60
C ARG A 60 -13.50 -59.49 41.91
N ILE A 61 -13.84 -60.30 40.88
CA ILE A 61 -15.18 -60.74 40.39
C ILE A 61 -15.85 -60.00 39.21
N CYS A 62 -16.33 -60.81 38.25
CA CYS A 62 -17.16 -60.49 37.08
C CYS A 62 -18.64 -60.87 37.33
N PHE A 63 -19.61 -60.28 36.60
CA PHE A 63 -20.65 -60.98 35.79
C PHE A 63 -21.80 -60.05 35.34
N LEU A 64 -22.13 -60.12 34.03
CA LEU A 64 -23.45 -60.02 33.37
C LEU A 64 -24.66 -59.33 34.05
N LYS A 65 -25.32 -58.43 33.30
CA LYS A 65 -26.68 -58.69 32.76
C LYS A 65 -27.15 -57.72 31.67
N HIS A 66 -27.85 -58.27 30.67
CA HIS A 66 -28.67 -57.55 29.71
C HIS A 66 -29.83 -56.79 30.38
N LYS A 67 -30.30 -55.71 29.74
CA LYS A 67 -31.73 -55.56 29.45
C LYS A 67 -31.98 -54.71 28.20
N THR A 68 -32.45 -55.37 27.16
CA THR A 68 -33.10 -54.78 25.99
C THR A 68 -34.47 -54.20 26.40
N PHE A 69 -34.88 -53.11 25.76
CA PHE A 69 -36.29 -52.75 25.64
C PHE A 69 -36.61 -52.49 24.16
N ARG A 70 -37.42 -53.36 23.57
CA ARG A 70 -38.22 -53.00 22.39
C ARG A 70 -39.44 -52.23 22.88
N ILE A 71 -39.89 -51.26 22.11
CA ILE A 71 -41.31 -50.90 22.03
C ILE A 71 -41.67 -50.95 20.55
N ASP A 72 -42.67 -51.78 20.24
CA ASP A 72 -43.12 -52.01 18.88
C ASP A 72 -43.93 -50.82 18.34
N CYS A 73 -43.95 -50.70 17.02
CA CYS A 73 -44.74 -49.69 16.32
C CYS A 73 -46.24 -50.04 16.41
N LEU A 74 -47.05 -49.14 16.98
CA LEU A 74 -48.50 -49.20 16.87
C LEU A 74 -49.08 -47.84 16.48
N LEU A 75 -49.91 -47.87 15.43
CA LEU A 75 -50.55 -46.74 14.79
C LEU A 75 -51.67 -46.17 15.66
N SER A 76 -51.62 -44.87 15.98
CA SER A 76 -52.82 -44.03 16.07
C SER A 76 -52.47 -42.54 16.12
N SER A 77 -52.90 -41.79 15.10
CA SER A 77 -53.02 -40.33 15.11
C SER A 77 -54.50 -39.95 15.30
N PRO A 78 -54.87 -38.66 15.45
CA PRO A 78 -54.18 -37.57 16.15
C PRO A 78 -55.09 -36.87 17.18
N LYS A 79 -54.53 -36.07 18.10
CA LYS A 79 -55.18 -34.85 18.61
C LYS A 79 -54.15 -33.87 19.19
N LYS A 80 -54.29 -32.60 18.84
CA LYS A 80 -53.34 -31.52 19.16
C LYS A 80 -53.43 -31.12 20.65
N THR A 81 -52.29 -30.86 21.28
CA THR A 81 -52.23 -30.20 22.61
C THR A 81 -51.06 -29.24 22.75
N CYS A 82 -51.39 -27.95 22.89
CA CYS A 82 -50.79 -27.03 23.88
C CYS A 82 -49.26 -26.78 23.91
N PHE A 83 -48.55 -26.79 22.78
CA PHE A 83 -47.12 -26.40 22.74
C PHE A 83 -46.76 -25.25 21.77
N GLU A 84 -47.69 -24.78 20.93
CA GLU A 84 -47.44 -23.77 19.87
C GLU A 84 -47.72 -22.32 20.31
N TRP A 85 -47.85 -22.03 21.61
CA TRP A 85 -48.13 -20.68 22.13
C TRP A 85 -46.98 -20.03 22.94
N ILE A 86 -45.87 -20.75 23.14
CA ILE A 86 -44.71 -20.26 23.93
C ILE A 86 -43.45 -20.09 23.06
N PHE A 87 -43.32 -20.85 21.97
CA PHE A 87 -42.22 -20.69 21.03
C PHE A 87 -42.72 -20.00 19.76
N GLY A 88 -42.36 -18.73 19.62
CA GLY A 88 -42.64 -17.94 18.42
C GLY A 88 -42.08 -18.61 17.16
N SER A 89 -42.73 -18.36 16.03
CA SER A 89 -42.41 -18.94 14.73
C SER A 89 -40.91 -18.96 14.43
N SER A 90 -40.34 -20.14 14.32
CA SER A 90 -38.99 -20.34 13.80
C SER A 90 -38.96 -20.02 12.32
N GLN A 91 -38.88 -18.74 11.97
CA GLN A 91 -38.34 -18.34 10.67
C GLN A 91 -36.92 -18.89 10.64
N SER A 92 -36.68 -19.87 9.78
CA SER A 92 -35.32 -20.25 9.41
C SER A 92 -34.73 -19.05 8.68
N MET A 93 -34.03 -18.18 9.42
CA MET A 93 -33.08 -17.27 8.80
C MET A 93 -32.10 -18.13 8.04
N ALA A 94 -32.25 -18.16 6.71
CA ALA A 94 -31.24 -18.68 5.83
C ALA A 94 -29.97 -17.89 6.14
N SER A 95 -29.01 -18.55 6.80
CA SER A 95 -27.69 -17.97 7.00
C SER A 95 -27.15 -17.64 5.62
N SER A 96 -27.11 -16.36 5.28
CA SER A 96 -26.39 -15.88 4.11
C SER A 96 -24.94 -16.28 4.33
N SER A 97 -24.50 -17.36 3.67
CA SER A 97 -23.14 -17.84 3.78
C SER A 97 -22.23 -16.71 3.35
N VAL A 98 -21.52 -16.11 4.31
CA VAL A 98 -20.62 -15.00 4.06
C VAL A 98 -19.58 -15.50 3.06
N ARG A 99 -19.64 -15.02 1.82
CA ARG A 99 -18.77 -15.48 0.75
C ARG A 99 -17.33 -15.18 1.16
N LYS A 100 -16.54 -16.24 1.34
CA LYS A 100 -15.14 -16.13 1.73
C LYS A 100 -14.39 -15.28 0.70
N LYS A 101 -13.59 -14.34 1.19
CA LYS A 101 -12.79 -13.42 0.37
C LYS A 101 -11.46 -14.07 0.02
N ILE A 102 -11.50 -15.11 -0.80
CA ILE A 102 -10.30 -15.85 -1.23
C ILE A 102 -9.57 -15.05 -2.32
N VAL A 103 -8.26 -14.95 -2.20
CA VAL A 103 -7.36 -14.34 -3.20
C VAL A 103 -6.27 -15.32 -3.62
N ALA A 104 -5.76 -15.15 -4.84
CA ALA A 104 -4.55 -15.83 -5.31
C ALA A 104 -3.41 -14.84 -5.52
N VAL A 105 -2.25 -15.09 -4.89
CA VAL A 105 -1.00 -14.43 -5.23
C VAL A 105 -0.22 -15.30 -6.22
N CYS A 106 0.19 -14.74 -7.34
CA CYS A 106 0.90 -15.46 -8.39
C CYS A 106 2.41 -15.31 -8.29
N GLN A 107 3.09 -16.35 -8.75
CA GLN A 107 4.52 -16.37 -9.03
C GLN A 107 4.75 -16.88 -10.44
N MET A 108 5.64 -16.24 -11.21
CA MET A 108 6.03 -16.70 -12.55
C MET A 108 7.49 -16.33 -12.88
N THR A 109 7.98 -16.81 -14.02
CA THR A 109 9.26 -16.41 -14.61
C THR A 109 9.01 -15.81 -15.99
N ALA A 110 8.78 -14.49 -16.07
CA ALA A 110 8.57 -13.81 -17.34
C ALA A 110 9.85 -13.77 -18.20
N THR A 111 9.70 -13.83 -19.52
CA THR A 111 10.77 -13.72 -20.52
C THR A 111 10.46 -12.61 -21.53
N ASN A 112 11.19 -12.48 -22.63
CA ASN A 112 10.84 -11.59 -23.75
C ASN A 112 9.73 -12.15 -24.66
N SER A 113 9.16 -13.33 -24.38
CA SER A 113 8.00 -13.88 -25.11
C SER A 113 6.68 -13.40 -24.48
N LYS A 114 6.10 -12.30 -24.98
CA LYS A 114 4.77 -11.79 -24.53
C LYS A 114 3.68 -12.86 -24.65
N GLU A 115 3.74 -13.71 -25.68
CA GLU A 115 2.80 -14.79 -25.91
C GLU A 115 2.88 -15.87 -24.82
N ASP A 116 4.08 -16.36 -24.50
CA ASP A 116 4.25 -17.34 -23.41
C ASP A 116 3.89 -16.76 -22.05
N ASN A 117 4.28 -15.52 -21.77
CA ASN A 117 3.96 -14.86 -20.51
C ASN A 117 2.45 -14.70 -20.35
N MET A 118 1.73 -14.30 -21.41
CA MET A 118 0.27 -14.19 -21.42
C MET A 118 -0.41 -15.56 -21.26
N ARG A 119 0.11 -16.60 -21.92
CA ARG A 119 -0.37 -17.99 -21.75
C ARG A 119 -0.23 -18.44 -20.29
N ILE A 120 0.94 -18.24 -19.69
CA ILE A 120 1.21 -18.54 -18.27
C ILE A 120 0.28 -17.74 -17.35
N CYS A 121 0.06 -16.44 -17.62
CA CYS A 121 -0.89 -15.64 -16.84
C CYS A 121 -2.32 -16.18 -16.96
N SER A 122 -2.77 -16.58 -18.16
CA SER A 122 -4.08 -17.20 -18.37
C SER A 122 -4.24 -18.51 -17.57
N GLU A 123 -3.21 -19.36 -17.57
CA GLU A 123 -3.18 -20.61 -16.78
C GLU A 123 -3.28 -20.33 -15.27
N LEU A 124 -2.52 -19.34 -14.76
CA LEU A 124 -2.55 -18.95 -13.34
C LEU A 124 -3.90 -18.33 -12.94
N ILE A 125 -4.51 -17.49 -13.78
CA ILE A 125 -5.84 -16.89 -13.56
C ILE A 125 -6.91 -17.97 -13.52
N LYS A 126 -6.90 -18.93 -14.46
CA LYS A 126 -7.82 -20.06 -14.48
C LYS A 126 -7.69 -20.93 -13.22
N SER A 127 -6.48 -21.28 -12.82
CA SER A 127 -6.26 -22.06 -11.58
C SER A 127 -6.68 -21.30 -10.32
N ALA A 128 -6.64 -19.97 -10.32
CA ALA A 128 -7.20 -19.17 -9.23
C ALA A 128 -8.73 -19.19 -9.23
N LYS A 129 -9.37 -19.09 -10.40
CA LYS A 129 -10.83 -19.17 -10.54
C LYS A 129 -11.38 -20.55 -10.13
N GLU A 130 -10.68 -21.63 -10.48
CA GLU A 130 -10.97 -23.00 -10.02
C GLU A 130 -10.94 -23.17 -8.49
N ARG A 131 -10.31 -22.24 -7.77
CA ARG A 131 -10.21 -22.21 -6.29
C ARG A 131 -11.12 -21.15 -5.65
N ASP A 132 -12.17 -20.71 -6.37
CA ASP A 132 -13.14 -19.70 -5.94
C ASP A 132 -12.52 -18.35 -5.54
N CYS A 133 -11.33 -18.01 -6.06
CA CYS A 133 -10.71 -16.71 -5.81
C CYS A 133 -11.57 -15.58 -6.40
N LEU A 134 -11.70 -14.48 -5.64
CA LEU A 134 -12.35 -13.25 -6.10
C LEU A 134 -11.38 -12.32 -6.85
N MET A 135 -10.09 -12.49 -6.62
CA MET A 135 -9.04 -11.61 -7.14
C MET A 135 -7.70 -12.33 -7.29
N VAL A 136 -6.97 -11.99 -8.37
CA VAL A 136 -5.65 -12.53 -8.72
C VAL A 136 -4.61 -11.41 -8.76
N PHE A 137 -3.46 -11.65 -8.15
CA PHE A 137 -2.35 -10.69 -8.10
C PHE A 137 -1.18 -11.23 -8.93
N LEU A 138 -0.92 -10.63 -10.08
CA LEU A 138 0.22 -10.92 -10.96
C LEU A 138 1.43 -10.02 -10.59
N PRO A 139 2.67 -10.49 -10.80
CA PRO A 139 3.87 -9.73 -10.43
C PRO A 139 4.16 -8.53 -11.34
N GLU A 140 5.13 -7.70 -10.91
CA GLU A 140 5.80 -6.72 -11.76
C GLU A 140 6.40 -7.42 -13.00
N ALA A 141 6.35 -6.77 -14.16
CA ALA A 141 6.83 -7.28 -15.43
C ALA A 141 6.21 -8.64 -15.86
N CYS A 142 4.93 -8.90 -15.51
CA CYS A 142 4.20 -10.09 -15.96
C CYS A 142 3.86 -10.09 -17.46
N ASP A 143 3.96 -8.92 -18.11
CA ASP A 143 3.88 -8.75 -19.56
C ASP A 143 5.13 -9.31 -20.25
N TYR A 144 6.33 -8.84 -19.86
CA TYR A 144 7.62 -9.36 -20.33
C TYR A 144 8.82 -8.83 -19.55
N ILE A 145 9.94 -9.54 -19.69
CA ILE A 145 11.27 -9.10 -19.26
C ILE A 145 12.22 -9.19 -20.47
N GLY A 146 12.58 -8.02 -21.01
CA GLY A 146 13.56 -7.91 -22.11
C GLY A 146 15.00 -8.22 -21.67
N GLU A 147 15.83 -8.64 -22.62
CA GLU A 147 17.27 -8.83 -22.50
C GLU A 147 18.07 -7.52 -22.60
N SER A 148 17.44 -6.45 -23.12
CA SER A 148 18.05 -5.13 -23.28
C SER A 148 17.04 -3.99 -23.15
N LYS A 149 17.53 -2.78 -22.80
CA LYS A 149 16.70 -1.55 -22.79
C LYS A 149 16.01 -1.27 -24.13
N ALA A 150 16.70 -1.51 -25.24
CA ALA A 150 16.14 -1.25 -26.58
C ALA A 150 14.98 -2.19 -26.90
N GLU A 151 15.14 -3.48 -26.60
CA GLU A 151 14.07 -4.47 -26.71
C GLU A 151 12.91 -4.12 -25.76
N THR A 152 13.19 -3.81 -24.50
CA THR A 152 12.18 -3.44 -23.51
C THR A 152 11.33 -2.24 -23.97
N LEU A 153 11.93 -1.23 -24.58
CA LEU A 153 11.22 -0.08 -25.13
C LEU A 153 10.42 -0.42 -26.40
N SER A 154 10.94 -1.30 -27.25
CA SER A 154 10.28 -1.71 -28.50
C SER A 154 9.04 -2.60 -28.29
N MET A 155 9.00 -3.33 -27.16
CA MET A 155 7.92 -4.23 -26.81
C MET A 155 6.78 -3.58 -26.03
N ALA A 156 7.01 -2.39 -25.49
CA ALA A 156 6.08 -1.67 -24.61
C ALA A 156 4.82 -1.24 -25.35
N GLU A 157 3.69 -1.26 -24.65
CA GLU A 157 2.38 -0.94 -25.21
C GLU A 157 1.68 0.13 -24.38
N PRO A 158 0.86 1.00 -25.00
CA PRO A 158 0.00 1.93 -24.26
C PRO A 158 -1.11 1.16 -23.51
N LEU A 159 -1.81 1.83 -22.59
CA LEU A 159 -2.93 1.25 -21.81
C LEU A 159 -4.19 0.91 -22.64
N ASN A 160 -4.16 1.11 -23.96
CA ASN A 160 -5.13 0.61 -24.92
C ASN A 160 -4.52 -0.37 -25.94
N GLY A 161 -3.32 -0.90 -25.67
CA GLY A 161 -2.64 -1.95 -26.43
C GLY A 161 -3.34 -3.30 -26.36
N ASP A 162 -2.73 -4.33 -26.92
CA ASP A 162 -3.34 -5.66 -27.05
C ASP A 162 -3.06 -6.56 -25.84
N VAL A 163 -1.92 -6.38 -25.16
CA VAL A 163 -1.61 -7.06 -23.88
C VAL A 163 -2.67 -6.73 -22.81
N ILE A 164 -3.00 -5.44 -22.66
CA ILE A 164 -3.96 -5.02 -21.65
C ILE A 164 -5.39 -5.40 -22.02
N LYS A 165 -5.78 -5.33 -23.31
CA LYS A 165 -7.06 -5.89 -23.79
C LYS A 165 -7.17 -7.38 -23.49
N ALA A 166 -6.10 -8.15 -23.66
CA ALA A 166 -6.11 -9.58 -23.34
C ALA A 166 -6.33 -9.81 -21.83
N PHE A 167 -5.73 -9.02 -20.95
CA PHE A 167 -6.04 -9.06 -19.51
C PHE A 167 -7.48 -8.65 -19.19
N CYS A 168 -8.02 -7.61 -19.85
CA CYS A 168 -9.42 -7.21 -19.73
C CYS A 168 -10.38 -8.35 -20.13
N SER A 169 -10.11 -9.02 -21.25
CA SER A 169 -10.87 -10.21 -21.67
C SER A 169 -10.76 -11.34 -20.67
N LEU A 170 -9.55 -11.65 -20.17
CA LEU A 170 -9.35 -12.71 -19.16
C LEU A 170 -10.08 -12.42 -17.85
N ALA A 171 -10.07 -11.17 -17.37
CA ALA A 171 -10.81 -10.76 -16.16
C ALA A 171 -12.32 -11.01 -16.32
N LYS A 172 -12.86 -10.60 -17.47
CA LYS A 172 -14.28 -10.75 -17.84
C LYS A 172 -14.71 -12.21 -18.06
N GLU A 173 -13.94 -12.96 -18.84
CA GLU A 173 -14.20 -14.38 -19.15
C GLU A 173 -14.17 -15.27 -17.90
N ASN A 174 -13.34 -14.90 -16.92
CA ASN A 174 -13.22 -15.64 -15.66
C ASN A 174 -14.01 -14.98 -14.52
N GLU A 175 -14.77 -13.90 -14.75
CA GLU A 175 -15.50 -13.12 -13.73
C GLU A 175 -14.68 -12.93 -12.45
N ILE A 176 -13.49 -12.31 -12.58
CA ILE A 176 -12.49 -12.20 -11.51
C ILE A 176 -11.69 -10.91 -11.62
N TRP A 177 -11.39 -10.27 -10.48
CA TRP A 177 -10.56 -9.06 -10.46
C TRP A 177 -9.09 -9.39 -10.69
N LEU A 178 -8.38 -8.56 -11.45
CA LEU A 178 -6.95 -8.71 -11.71
C LEU A 178 -6.15 -7.51 -11.21
N SER A 179 -5.03 -7.80 -10.54
CA SER A 179 -3.96 -6.85 -10.21
C SER A 179 -2.78 -7.16 -11.15
N ILE A 180 -2.61 -6.37 -12.20
CA ILE A 180 -1.50 -6.46 -13.16
C ILE A 180 -0.33 -5.66 -12.58
N GLY A 181 0.60 -6.34 -11.92
CA GLY A 181 1.46 -5.73 -10.90
C GLY A 181 2.58 -4.78 -11.32
N GLY A 182 2.61 -4.33 -12.58
CA GLY A 182 3.67 -3.44 -13.10
C GLY A 182 4.03 -3.75 -14.54
N MET A 183 3.15 -3.39 -15.47
CA MET A 183 3.41 -3.55 -16.91
C MET A 183 4.18 -2.34 -17.47
N HIS A 184 4.82 -2.54 -18.62
CA HIS A 184 5.58 -1.50 -19.33
C HIS A 184 4.63 -0.64 -20.17
N GLU A 185 4.04 0.38 -19.54
CA GLU A 185 3.18 1.36 -20.20
C GLU A 185 4.02 2.27 -21.11
N GLN A 186 3.78 2.24 -22.41
CA GLN A 186 4.47 3.11 -23.37
C GLN A 186 4.06 4.57 -23.22
N VAL A 187 5.05 5.46 -23.03
CA VAL A 187 4.88 6.92 -23.04
C VAL A 187 5.48 7.53 -24.31
N SER A 188 6.63 7.01 -24.74
CA SER A 188 7.27 7.36 -26.02
C SER A 188 8.15 6.21 -26.51
N SER A 189 8.77 6.36 -27.68
CA SER A 189 9.78 5.41 -28.19
C SER A 189 11.06 5.32 -27.32
N LYS A 190 11.22 6.18 -26.30
CA LYS A 190 12.38 6.23 -25.41
C LYS A 190 12.03 6.04 -23.93
N THR A 191 10.75 6.12 -23.57
CA THR A 191 10.30 6.16 -22.17
C THR A 191 9.02 5.36 -21.95
N VAL A 192 8.96 4.71 -20.79
CA VAL A 192 7.80 3.96 -20.29
C VAL A 192 7.45 4.40 -18.88
N HIS A 193 6.25 4.07 -18.41
CA HIS A 193 5.98 3.91 -16.98
C HIS A 193 6.02 2.43 -16.60
N ASN A 194 6.26 2.17 -15.32
CA ASN A 194 6.04 0.86 -14.70
C ASN A 194 4.70 0.96 -13.96
N SER A 195 3.66 0.33 -14.52
CA SER A 195 2.26 0.67 -14.23
C SER A 195 1.50 -0.54 -13.68
N HIS A 196 1.09 -0.44 -12.42
CA HIS A 196 0.23 -1.39 -11.75
C HIS A 196 -1.22 -1.07 -12.12
N VAL A 197 -1.80 -1.90 -13.00
CA VAL A 197 -3.16 -1.74 -13.50
C VAL A 197 -4.11 -2.66 -12.75
N LEU A 198 -5.23 -2.10 -12.28
CA LEU A 198 -6.32 -2.84 -11.65
C LEU A 198 -7.45 -3.02 -12.66
N ILE A 199 -7.95 -4.24 -12.80
CA ILE A 199 -9.05 -4.59 -13.72
C ILE A 199 -10.16 -5.28 -12.92
N ASP A 200 -11.41 -4.86 -13.13
CA ASP A 200 -12.57 -5.45 -12.48
C ASP A 200 -13.05 -6.75 -13.15
N ASP A 201 -14.04 -7.41 -12.54
CA ASP A 201 -14.65 -8.66 -13.03
C ASP A 201 -15.49 -8.50 -14.32
N LYS A 202 -15.64 -7.28 -14.85
CA LYS A 202 -16.26 -6.99 -16.16
C LYS A 202 -15.23 -6.74 -17.25
N GLY A 203 -13.96 -6.61 -16.88
CA GLY A 203 -12.84 -6.25 -17.76
C GLY A 203 -12.55 -4.75 -17.83
N ASP A 204 -13.16 -3.92 -16.99
CA ASP A 204 -12.94 -2.47 -16.99
C ASP A 204 -11.70 -2.11 -16.13
N ILE A 205 -10.90 -1.14 -16.58
CA ILE A 205 -9.75 -0.65 -15.80
C ILE A 205 -10.25 0.21 -14.64
N ALA A 206 -10.08 -0.28 -13.41
CA ALA A 206 -10.53 0.37 -12.19
C ALA A 206 -9.52 1.38 -11.62
N ALA A 207 -8.22 1.19 -11.86
CA ALA A 207 -7.16 2.10 -11.42
C ALA A 207 -5.83 1.84 -12.14
N VAL A 208 -4.95 2.85 -12.19
CA VAL A 208 -3.57 2.73 -12.71
C VAL A 208 -2.61 3.47 -11.79
N TYR A 209 -1.84 2.74 -10.99
CA TYR A 209 -0.74 3.29 -10.21
C TYR A 209 0.57 3.21 -10.99
N ARG A 210 1.29 4.32 -11.13
CA ARG A 210 2.62 4.37 -11.75
C ARG A 210 3.68 4.40 -10.66
N LYS A 211 4.69 3.52 -10.74
CA LYS A 211 5.77 3.36 -9.74
C LYS A 211 6.40 4.69 -9.35
N ALA A 212 6.27 5.09 -8.08
CA ALA A 212 6.83 6.34 -7.61
C ALA A 212 8.35 6.25 -7.42
N HIS A 213 8.83 5.15 -6.81
CA HIS A 213 10.25 4.98 -6.49
C HIS A 213 10.92 4.04 -7.49
N LEU A 214 11.77 4.61 -8.35
CA LEU A 214 12.57 3.85 -9.32
C LEU A 214 13.83 3.26 -8.68
N PHE A 215 14.21 2.06 -9.11
CA PHE A 215 15.41 1.38 -8.64
C PHE A 215 16.66 1.82 -9.41
N ASP A 216 17.41 2.72 -8.80
CA ASP A 216 18.70 3.18 -9.29
C ASP A 216 19.85 2.70 -8.38
N LEU A 217 20.74 1.90 -8.95
CA LEU A 217 21.91 1.33 -8.29
C LEU A 217 23.15 1.52 -9.17
N ASN A 218 24.05 2.39 -8.72
CA ASN A 218 25.35 2.62 -9.34
C ASN A 218 26.47 2.33 -8.33
N ILE A 219 27.22 1.24 -8.55
CA ILE A 219 28.40 0.85 -7.77
C ILE A 219 29.58 0.72 -8.75
N PRO A 220 30.29 1.81 -9.09
CA PRO A 220 31.38 1.81 -10.06
C PRO A 220 32.50 0.82 -9.71
N GLU A 221 32.83 0.70 -8.42
CA GLU A 221 33.84 -0.20 -7.87
C GLU A 221 33.59 -1.69 -8.17
N LYS A 222 32.32 -2.06 -8.40
CA LYS A 222 31.90 -3.43 -8.74
C LYS A 222 31.48 -3.57 -10.20
N GLY A 223 31.58 -2.51 -10.99
CA GLY A 223 31.09 -2.46 -12.37
C GLY A 223 29.56 -2.59 -12.51
N ILE A 224 28.80 -2.38 -11.42
CA ILE A 224 27.34 -2.54 -11.41
C ILE A 224 26.68 -1.19 -11.66
N ARG A 225 25.95 -1.07 -12.78
CA ARG A 225 25.07 0.08 -13.05
C ARG A 225 23.71 -0.41 -13.55
N LEU A 226 22.71 -0.37 -12.68
CA LEU A 226 21.31 -0.67 -12.96
C LEU A 226 20.51 0.59 -12.65
N MET A 227 20.10 1.33 -13.68
CA MET A 227 19.30 2.55 -13.51
C MET A 227 17.95 2.32 -14.18
N GLU A 228 16.89 2.21 -13.38
CA GLU A 228 15.51 2.16 -13.89
C GLU A 228 15.12 3.53 -14.46
N SER A 229 15.62 4.63 -13.89
CA SER A 229 15.41 6.01 -14.37
C SER A 229 16.01 6.33 -15.74
N ASP A 230 16.87 5.47 -16.30
CA ASP A 230 17.41 5.63 -17.66
C ASP A 230 16.29 5.60 -18.73
N TYR A 231 15.12 5.01 -18.43
CA TYR A 231 14.04 4.81 -19.39
C TYR A 231 12.63 4.68 -18.78
N VAL A 232 12.51 4.48 -17.47
CA VAL A 232 11.23 4.52 -16.76
C VAL A 232 11.01 5.92 -16.20
N LEU A 233 9.82 6.49 -16.38
CA LEU A 233 9.41 7.74 -15.75
C LEU A 233 8.71 7.44 -14.40
N PRO A 234 9.03 8.15 -13.32
CA PRO A 234 8.38 7.96 -12.03
C PRO A 234 6.92 8.43 -12.08
N GLY A 235 6.06 7.76 -11.32
CA GLY A 235 4.70 8.21 -11.05
C GLY A 235 4.68 9.48 -10.21
N GLN A 236 3.73 10.37 -10.50
CA GLN A 236 3.62 11.68 -9.85
C GLN A 236 2.51 11.74 -8.78
N MET A 237 1.77 10.65 -8.57
CA MET A 237 0.63 10.59 -7.66
C MET A 237 0.59 9.27 -6.90
N ILE A 238 0.18 9.33 -5.63
CA ILE A 238 -0.21 8.17 -4.83
C ILE A 238 -1.73 8.09 -4.88
N LEU A 239 -2.27 6.98 -5.37
CA LEU A 239 -3.71 6.80 -5.50
C LEU A 239 -4.35 6.47 -4.15
N PRO A 240 -5.57 6.96 -3.87
CA PRO A 240 -6.40 6.45 -2.78
C PRO A 240 -6.64 4.94 -2.91
N PRO A 241 -6.77 4.19 -1.80
CA PRO A 241 -7.03 2.76 -1.82
C PRO A 241 -8.33 2.42 -2.58
N VAL A 242 -8.22 1.52 -3.56
CA VAL A 242 -9.32 1.18 -4.46
C VAL A 242 -10.28 0.19 -3.78
N LYS A 243 -11.58 0.43 -3.87
CA LYS A 243 -12.59 -0.50 -3.35
C LYS A 243 -12.67 -1.74 -4.24
N THR A 244 -12.40 -2.91 -3.67
CA THR A 244 -12.48 -4.21 -4.36
C THR A 244 -13.42 -5.16 -3.60
N PRO A 245 -13.81 -6.32 -4.17
CA PRO A 245 -14.57 -7.34 -3.45
C PRO A 245 -13.88 -7.83 -2.17
N VAL A 246 -12.55 -7.77 -2.10
CA VAL A 246 -11.75 -8.30 -0.98
C VAL A 246 -11.44 -7.25 0.09
N GLY A 247 -11.35 -5.96 -0.26
CA GLY A 247 -11.16 -4.84 0.69
C GLY A 247 -10.71 -3.56 -0.01
N ASN A 248 -10.33 -2.55 0.77
CA ASN A 248 -9.68 -1.36 0.23
C ASN A 248 -8.21 -1.66 -0.09
N LEU A 249 -7.82 -1.56 -1.36
CA LEU A 249 -6.52 -1.99 -1.86
C LEU A 249 -5.60 -0.79 -2.16
N GLY A 250 -4.54 -0.64 -1.38
CA GLY A 250 -3.48 0.33 -1.63
C GLY A 250 -2.46 -0.21 -2.64
N LEU A 251 -2.26 0.51 -3.74
CA LEU A 251 -1.39 0.10 -4.84
C LEU A 251 0.05 0.61 -4.66
N SER A 252 1.02 -0.25 -4.94
CA SER A 252 2.47 0.05 -4.96
C SER A 252 3.19 -1.00 -5.84
N ILE A 253 4.48 -0.82 -6.13
CA ILE A 253 5.30 -1.74 -6.95
C ILE A 253 6.72 -1.85 -6.37
N CYS A 254 7.15 -3.09 -6.09
CA CYS A 254 8.55 -3.46 -5.90
C CYS A 254 9.35 -2.56 -4.96
N TYR A 255 10.17 -1.67 -5.51
CA TYR A 255 11.09 -0.80 -4.76
C TYR A 255 10.38 0.14 -3.79
N ASP A 256 9.11 0.49 -4.08
CA ASP A 256 8.19 1.21 -3.19
C ASP A 256 8.12 0.59 -1.77
N VAL A 257 8.30 -0.74 -1.66
CA VAL A 257 8.29 -1.44 -0.36
C VAL A 257 9.34 -0.92 0.61
N ARG A 258 10.41 -0.27 0.13
CA ARG A 258 11.48 0.27 0.99
C ARG A 258 11.10 1.55 1.71
N PHE A 259 10.04 2.24 1.26
CA PHE A 259 9.61 3.54 1.75
C PHE A 259 8.38 3.37 2.67
N PRO A 260 8.54 3.29 4.01
CA PRO A 260 7.42 3.10 4.94
C PRO A 260 6.35 4.18 4.78
N GLU A 261 6.74 5.40 4.42
CA GLU A 261 5.87 6.57 4.25
C GLU A 261 4.70 6.28 3.33
N LEU A 262 4.92 5.57 2.21
CA LEU A 262 3.87 5.19 1.26
C LEU A 262 2.89 4.19 1.87
N SER A 263 3.40 3.18 2.60
CA SER A 263 2.57 2.16 3.26
C SER A 263 1.71 2.75 4.37
N LEU A 264 2.32 3.62 5.18
CA LEU A 264 1.65 4.35 6.26
C LEU A 264 0.63 5.35 5.73
N THR A 265 0.92 5.98 4.59
CA THR A 265 -0.01 6.85 3.86
C THR A 265 -1.24 6.09 3.41
N LEU A 266 -1.07 5.02 2.64
CA LEU A 266 -2.18 4.21 2.11
C LEU A 266 -3.06 3.66 3.24
N ALA A 267 -2.47 3.27 4.37
CA ALA A 267 -3.21 2.84 5.55
C ALA A 267 -4.00 3.98 6.24
N GLN A 268 -3.45 5.20 6.31
CA GLN A 268 -4.17 6.39 6.79
C GLN A 268 -5.32 6.78 5.84
N MET A 269 -5.15 6.59 4.54
CA MET A 269 -6.20 6.70 3.53
C MET A 269 -7.23 5.54 3.55
N GLY A 270 -7.11 4.60 4.51
CA GLY A 270 -8.11 3.57 4.76
C GLY A 270 -7.89 2.24 4.00
N ALA A 271 -6.68 1.94 3.53
CA ALA A 271 -6.36 0.62 2.98
C ALA A 271 -6.60 -0.49 4.03
N ASP A 272 -7.10 -1.64 3.59
CA ASP A 272 -7.13 -2.89 4.36
C ASP A 272 -6.01 -3.84 3.91
N ILE A 273 -5.56 -3.66 2.67
CA ILE A 273 -4.60 -4.49 1.95
C ILE A 273 -3.60 -3.56 1.23
N LEU A 274 -2.31 -3.85 1.33
CA LEU A 274 -1.25 -3.19 0.55
C LEU A 274 -0.65 -4.19 -0.45
N THR A 275 -0.31 -3.73 -1.65
CA THR A 275 0.29 -4.58 -2.68
C THR A 275 1.75 -4.23 -2.96
N PHE A 276 2.64 -5.24 -3.07
CA PHE A 276 4.00 -5.03 -3.58
C PHE A 276 4.37 -6.08 -4.65
N PRO A 277 3.64 -6.14 -5.78
CA PRO A 277 4.07 -6.90 -6.94
C PRO A 277 5.50 -6.53 -7.35
N SER A 278 6.34 -7.52 -7.64
CA SER A 278 7.79 -7.33 -7.66
C SER A 278 8.57 -8.27 -8.58
N ALA A 279 9.66 -7.76 -9.14
CA ALA A 279 10.75 -8.51 -9.74
C ALA A 279 12.05 -8.32 -8.93
N PHE A 280 11.98 -8.65 -7.63
CA PHE A 280 13.05 -8.43 -6.65
C PHE A 280 14.31 -9.24 -7.00
N THR A 281 15.47 -8.58 -7.04
CA THR A 281 16.74 -9.24 -7.39
C THR A 281 17.13 -10.29 -6.35
N TYR A 282 17.61 -11.46 -6.80
CA TYR A 282 17.85 -12.63 -5.96
C TYR A 282 18.59 -12.33 -4.64
N VAL A 283 19.75 -11.65 -4.71
CA VAL A 283 20.58 -11.34 -3.54
C VAL A 283 19.88 -10.42 -2.54
N THR A 284 19.12 -9.42 -3.02
CA THR A 284 18.43 -8.49 -2.10
C THR A 284 17.11 -9.05 -1.59
N GLY A 285 16.47 -9.94 -2.34
CA GLY A 285 15.29 -10.68 -1.92
C GLY A 285 15.60 -11.65 -0.78
N ALA A 286 16.66 -12.47 -0.95
CA ALA A 286 17.13 -13.41 0.06
C ALA A 286 17.38 -12.78 1.44
N ALA A 287 17.80 -11.52 1.49
CA ALA A 287 18.08 -10.79 2.74
C ALA A 287 16.90 -9.96 3.27
N HIS A 288 16.05 -9.43 2.40
CA HIS A 288 15.12 -8.35 2.78
C HIS A 288 13.63 -8.62 2.50
N TRP A 289 13.30 -9.56 1.59
CA TRP A 289 11.94 -9.69 1.04
C TRP A 289 10.88 -9.90 2.12
N GLU A 290 10.98 -11.01 2.84
CA GLU A 290 10.01 -11.35 3.90
C GLU A 290 10.02 -10.29 5.02
N THR A 291 11.20 -9.89 5.49
CA THR A 291 11.39 -8.94 6.59
C THR A 291 10.69 -7.62 6.34
N ILE A 292 10.88 -7.01 5.17
CA ILE A 292 10.27 -5.70 4.87
C ILE A 292 8.76 -5.85 4.64
N LEU A 293 8.30 -6.89 3.93
CA LEU A 293 6.86 -7.10 3.71
C LEU A 293 6.10 -7.34 5.01
N ARG A 294 6.68 -8.11 5.93
CA ARG A 294 6.13 -8.30 7.28
C ARG A 294 6.15 -7.02 8.10
N ALA A 295 7.22 -6.22 8.01
CA ALA A 295 7.26 -4.90 8.63
C ALA A 295 6.13 -3.99 8.12
N ARG A 296 5.88 -3.95 6.80
CA ARG A 296 4.76 -3.19 6.22
C ARG A 296 3.41 -3.66 6.76
N ALA A 297 3.18 -4.97 6.84
CA ALA A 297 1.93 -5.51 7.37
C ALA A 297 1.70 -5.09 8.83
N ILE A 298 2.73 -5.20 9.68
CA ILE A 298 2.68 -4.86 11.11
C ILE A 298 2.47 -3.36 11.34
N GLU A 299 3.26 -2.49 10.69
CA GLU A 299 3.25 -1.05 10.99
C GLU A 299 2.07 -0.28 10.38
N SER A 300 1.42 -0.87 9.36
CA SER A 300 0.21 -0.36 8.72
C SER A 300 -1.08 -1.03 9.21
N GLN A 301 -0.96 -2.21 9.85
CA GLN A 301 -2.08 -3.08 10.21
C GLN A 301 -2.98 -3.38 9.01
N CYS A 302 -2.35 -3.75 7.90
CA CYS A 302 -2.98 -4.18 6.65
C CYS A 302 -2.52 -5.60 6.32
N TYR A 303 -3.32 -6.34 5.54
CA TYR A 303 -2.76 -7.46 4.80
C TYR A 303 -1.72 -6.93 3.80
N VAL A 304 -0.69 -7.71 3.52
CA VAL A 304 0.28 -7.43 2.44
C VAL A 304 0.24 -8.56 1.44
N ILE A 305 0.00 -8.23 0.16
CA ILE A 305 0.00 -9.19 -0.95
C ILE A 305 1.10 -8.81 -1.93
N ALA A 306 2.08 -9.68 -2.12
CA ALA A 306 3.24 -9.40 -2.96
C ALA A 306 3.47 -10.55 -3.94
N ALA A 307 2.94 -10.38 -5.15
CA ALA A 307 3.19 -11.27 -6.28
C ALA A 307 4.64 -11.10 -6.76
N ALA A 308 5.32 -12.20 -7.09
CA ALA A 308 6.76 -12.16 -7.36
C ALA A 308 7.15 -12.81 -8.69
N GLN A 309 8.08 -12.20 -9.41
CA GLN A 309 8.89 -12.92 -10.38
C GLN A 309 9.87 -13.85 -9.66
N THR A 310 10.14 -15.03 -10.22
CA THR A 310 11.09 -16.02 -9.69
C THR A 310 12.02 -16.55 -10.79
N GLY A 311 13.08 -17.26 -10.40
CA GLY A 311 13.94 -18.01 -11.31
C GLY A 311 14.83 -17.13 -12.19
N VAL A 312 15.25 -17.68 -13.33
CA VAL A 312 16.15 -17.03 -14.29
C VAL A 312 15.36 -16.58 -15.51
N HIS A 313 15.32 -15.27 -15.76
CA HIS A 313 14.60 -14.68 -16.89
C HIS A 313 15.43 -14.73 -18.18
N ASN A 314 16.72 -14.46 -18.05
CA ASN A 314 17.73 -14.50 -19.10
C ASN A 314 19.13 -14.60 -18.47
N SER A 315 20.17 -14.63 -19.30
CA SER A 315 21.57 -14.76 -18.86
C SER A 315 22.09 -13.70 -17.88
N LYS A 316 21.37 -12.59 -17.68
CA LYS A 316 21.78 -11.44 -16.85
C LYS A 316 20.83 -11.14 -15.69
N ARG A 317 19.62 -11.71 -15.65
CA ARG A 317 18.58 -11.35 -14.68
C ARG A 317 17.90 -12.58 -14.07
N SER A 318 17.92 -12.65 -12.75
CA SER A 318 17.16 -13.60 -11.93
C SER A 318 16.43 -12.89 -10.79
N SER A 319 15.26 -13.40 -10.44
CA SER A 319 14.42 -12.85 -9.38
C SER A 319 14.24 -13.85 -8.24
N TRP A 320 14.01 -13.32 -7.03
CA TRP A 320 13.93 -14.10 -5.79
C TRP A 320 12.72 -15.04 -5.73
N GLY A 321 11.56 -14.63 -6.25
CA GLY A 321 10.30 -15.33 -6.01
C GLY A 321 9.79 -15.11 -4.59
N HIS A 322 9.33 -16.19 -3.97
CA HIS A 322 8.62 -16.18 -2.69
C HIS A 322 7.41 -15.23 -2.70
N ALA A 323 6.57 -15.32 -3.74
CA ALA A 323 5.30 -14.60 -3.79
C ALA A 323 4.46 -14.94 -2.54
N ILE A 324 3.92 -13.93 -1.85
CA ILE A 324 3.56 -14.04 -0.43
C ILE A 324 2.32 -13.23 -0.07
N ILE A 325 1.57 -13.73 0.92
CA ILE A 325 0.48 -13.04 1.62
C ILE A 325 0.82 -13.02 3.12
N VAL A 326 0.85 -11.83 3.70
CA VAL A 326 1.08 -11.58 5.11
C VAL A 326 -0.18 -10.96 5.74
N ASP A 327 -0.54 -11.41 6.94
CA ASP A 327 -1.67 -10.87 7.69
C ASP A 327 -1.34 -9.54 8.44
N PRO A 328 -2.35 -8.80 8.94
CA PRO A 328 -2.13 -7.55 9.70
C PRO A 328 -1.32 -7.67 10.99
N TRP A 329 -0.97 -8.89 11.42
CA TRP A 329 -0.12 -9.16 12.59
C TRP A 329 1.30 -9.57 12.18
N GLY A 330 1.61 -9.60 10.89
CA GLY A 330 2.91 -9.99 10.35
C GLY A 330 3.12 -11.50 10.23
N SER A 331 2.05 -12.30 10.24
CA SER A 331 2.08 -13.75 10.01
C SER A 331 2.03 -14.05 8.52
N VAL A 332 2.92 -14.89 8.01
CA VAL A 332 2.85 -15.37 6.61
C VAL A 332 1.74 -16.41 6.51
N VAL A 333 0.65 -16.07 5.83
CA VAL A 333 -0.55 -16.92 5.73
C VAL A 333 -0.62 -17.71 4.42
N ALA A 334 0.08 -17.28 3.39
CA ALA A 334 0.31 -18.05 2.17
C ALA A 334 1.62 -17.63 1.51
N GLN A 335 2.34 -18.57 0.90
CA GLN A 335 3.54 -18.29 0.11
C GLN A 335 3.68 -19.34 -0.99
N CYS A 336 4.13 -18.94 -2.17
CA CYS A 336 4.56 -19.89 -3.20
C CYS A 336 5.84 -20.62 -2.77
N SER A 337 5.98 -21.86 -3.24
CA SER A 337 7.26 -22.58 -3.27
C SER A 337 8.19 -21.95 -4.31
N GLU A 338 9.31 -22.60 -4.61
CA GLU A 338 10.05 -22.33 -5.86
C GLU A 338 9.18 -22.69 -7.09
N ASN A 339 9.48 -22.07 -8.24
CA ASN A 339 8.80 -22.18 -9.56
C ASN A 339 7.46 -21.41 -9.73
N THR A 340 7.00 -21.31 -10.98
CA THR A 340 5.72 -20.70 -11.38
C THR A 340 4.53 -21.44 -10.73
N ASN A 341 3.74 -20.75 -9.91
CA ASN A 341 2.57 -21.30 -9.22
C ASN A 341 1.70 -20.17 -8.61
N ILE A 342 0.57 -20.53 -7.99
CA ILE A 342 -0.23 -19.64 -7.14
C ILE A 342 -0.29 -20.15 -5.69
N ALA A 343 -0.32 -19.20 -4.75
CA ALA A 343 -0.69 -19.46 -3.35
C ALA A 343 -1.96 -18.68 -3.01
N THR A 344 -2.84 -19.26 -2.18
CA THR A 344 -4.17 -18.72 -1.91
C THR A 344 -4.41 -18.50 -0.43
N ALA A 345 -5.06 -17.39 -0.06
CA ALA A 345 -5.45 -17.09 1.32
C ALA A 345 -6.85 -16.46 1.39
N GLU A 346 -7.48 -16.53 2.57
CA GLU A 346 -8.72 -15.83 2.88
C GLU A 346 -8.42 -14.49 3.56
N ILE A 347 -8.97 -13.40 3.01
CA ILE A 347 -8.83 -12.05 3.55
C ILE A 347 -9.97 -11.77 4.54
N ASN A 348 -9.65 -11.64 5.83
CA ASN A 348 -10.63 -11.36 6.87
C ASN A 348 -10.59 -9.89 7.31
N LEU A 349 -11.54 -9.09 6.82
CA LEU A 349 -11.62 -7.66 7.18
C LEU A 349 -12.05 -7.41 8.62
N ASP A 350 -12.73 -8.35 9.28
CA ASP A 350 -13.05 -8.22 10.70
C ASP A 350 -11.81 -8.50 11.57
N TYR A 351 -10.89 -9.35 11.10
CA TYR A 351 -9.57 -9.49 11.73
C TYR A 351 -8.73 -8.21 11.60
N VAL A 352 -8.76 -7.52 10.46
CA VAL A 352 -8.13 -6.17 10.29
C VAL A 352 -8.69 -5.19 11.34
N LYS A 353 -10.01 -5.13 11.51
CA LYS A 353 -10.66 -4.28 12.53
C LYS A 353 -10.22 -4.68 13.94
N ASN A 354 -10.22 -5.97 14.26
CA ASN A 354 -9.84 -6.47 15.59
C ASN A 354 -8.39 -6.12 15.93
N VAL A 355 -7.44 -6.31 15.00
CA VAL A 355 -6.03 -5.92 15.20
C VAL A 355 -5.90 -4.41 15.45
N ARG A 356 -6.58 -3.58 14.65
CA ARG A 356 -6.60 -2.11 14.82
C ARG A 356 -7.29 -1.64 16.10
N GLN A 357 -8.24 -2.40 16.63
CA GLN A 357 -8.90 -2.12 17.91
C GLN A 357 -8.05 -2.54 19.11
N SER A 358 -7.47 -3.74 19.07
CA SER A 358 -6.66 -4.31 20.16
C SER A 358 -5.29 -3.64 20.29
N MET A 359 -4.73 -3.13 19.19
CA MET A 359 -3.43 -2.47 19.14
C MET A 359 -3.55 -1.16 18.32
N PRO A 360 -4.13 -0.08 18.87
CA PRO A 360 -4.52 1.09 18.09
C PRO A 360 -3.36 2.05 17.77
N ILE A 361 -2.31 1.56 17.12
CA ILE A 361 -1.06 2.32 16.86
C ILE A 361 -1.30 3.67 16.16
N CYS A 362 -2.28 3.76 15.26
CA CYS A 362 -2.62 5.01 14.57
C CYS A 362 -3.11 6.10 15.53
N LYS A 363 -3.74 5.74 16.65
CA LYS A 363 -4.13 6.69 17.72
C LYS A 363 -2.96 7.10 18.62
N HIS A 364 -1.88 6.33 18.62
CA HIS A 364 -0.68 6.58 19.43
C HIS A 364 0.41 7.36 18.67
N ARG A 365 0.21 7.66 17.37
CA ARG A 365 1.16 8.45 16.56
C ARG A 365 1.25 9.89 17.09
N ARG A 366 2.47 10.34 17.33
CA ARG A 366 2.77 11.69 17.84
C ARG A 366 2.79 12.70 16.69
N ASN A 367 1.61 12.99 16.15
CA ASN A 367 1.40 13.96 15.07
C ASN A 367 1.79 15.41 15.46
N ASP A 368 2.04 15.67 16.74
CA ASP A 368 2.64 16.88 17.28
C ASP A 368 4.17 16.94 17.13
N LEU A 369 4.84 15.80 16.94
CA LEU A 369 6.30 15.68 16.80
C LEU A 369 6.75 15.35 15.36
N TYR A 370 6.01 14.49 14.66
CA TYR A 370 6.30 14.06 13.29
C TYR A 370 5.00 13.74 12.56
N ARG A 371 4.97 13.87 11.23
CA ARG A 371 3.80 13.52 10.41
C ARG A 371 4.18 12.77 9.16
N VAL A 372 3.31 11.85 8.76
CA VAL A 372 3.24 11.37 7.38
C VAL A 372 2.37 12.36 6.64
N LEU A 373 2.90 12.99 5.59
CA LEU A 373 2.15 13.95 4.78
C LEU A 373 1.19 13.20 3.86
N MET A 374 -0.08 13.60 3.82
CA MET A 374 -1.03 12.99 2.90
C MET A 374 -0.74 13.43 1.46
N PRO A 375 -0.91 12.55 0.45
CA PRO A 375 -0.73 12.89 -0.95
C PRO A 375 -1.72 13.98 -1.38
N LYS A 376 -1.28 14.84 -2.30
CA LYS A 376 -2.17 15.81 -2.95
C LYS A 376 -3.18 15.04 -3.82
N VAL A 377 -4.36 14.74 -3.27
CA VAL A 377 -5.48 14.19 -4.04
C VAL A 377 -6.10 15.35 -4.83
N THR A 378 -5.74 15.46 -6.11
CA THR A 378 -6.35 16.43 -7.03
C THR A 378 -7.77 15.97 -7.36
N LEU A 379 -8.74 16.87 -7.33
CA LEU A 379 -10.13 16.60 -7.68
C LEU A 379 -10.45 17.21 -9.05
N GLU A 380 -11.02 16.42 -9.96
CA GLU A 380 -11.38 16.80 -11.34
C GLU A 380 -12.77 17.47 -11.43
N ASP A 381 -13.28 18.00 -10.32
CA ASP A 381 -14.71 18.31 -10.11
C ASP A 381 -15.26 19.43 -11.02
N GLU A 382 -16.29 19.12 -11.79
CA GLU A 382 -17.14 20.09 -12.53
C GLU A 382 -18.20 20.78 -11.62
N GLN A 383 -18.23 20.47 -10.32
CA GLN A 383 -19.26 20.96 -9.39
C GLN A 383 -19.01 22.36 -8.85
N GLU A 384 -20.08 23.14 -8.71
CA GLU A 384 -20.07 24.44 -8.05
C GLU A 384 -19.65 24.31 -6.58
N TYR A 385 -18.72 25.17 -6.14
CA TYR A 385 -18.28 25.22 -4.74
C TYR A 385 -18.87 26.44 -4.05
N THR A 386 -19.39 26.27 -2.83
CA THR A 386 -20.06 27.32 -2.07
C THR A 386 -19.27 27.69 -0.80
N PRO A 387 -18.27 28.58 -0.88
CA PRO A 387 -17.64 29.13 0.32
C PRO A 387 -18.62 30.02 1.09
N GLY A 388 -19.07 29.53 2.24
CA GLY A 388 -20.00 30.24 3.13
C GLY A 388 -21.38 30.42 2.49
N HIS A 389 -21.64 31.61 1.94
CA HIS A 389 -22.92 31.99 1.32
C HIS A 389 -22.81 32.35 -0.17
N ALA A 390 -21.61 32.35 -0.75
CA ALA A 390 -21.40 32.65 -2.16
C ALA A 390 -21.27 31.35 -2.96
N VAL A 391 -22.03 31.19 -4.04
CA VAL A 391 -21.91 30.06 -4.97
C VAL A 391 -20.91 30.43 -6.06
N MET A 392 -19.95 29.55 -6.36
CA MET A 392 -18.96 29.77 -7.41
C MET A 392 -19.04 28.67 -8.47
N GLY A 393 -19.25 29.08 -9.71
CA GLY A 393 -19.28 28.19 -10.86
C GLY A 393 -17.92 27.51 -11.10
N SER A 394 -17.95 26.25 -11.52
CA SER A 394 -16.77 25.42 -11.75
C SER A 394 -15.80 26.00 -12.80
N ASN A 395 -16.29 26.76 -13.76
CA ASN A 395 -15.49 27.45 -14.79
C ASN A 395 -14.38 28.37 -14.23
N ASN A 396 -14.49 28.82 -12.98
CA ASN A 396 -13.47 29.68 -12.34
C ASN A 396 -12.42 28.89 -11.54
N ILE A 397 -12.60 27.58 -11.33
CA ILE A 397 -11.69 26.75 -10.53
C ILE A 397 -10.43 26.43 -11.34
N ILE A 398 -9.27 26.74 -10.76
CA ILE A 398 -7.94 26.50 -11.36
C ILE A 398 -7.38 25.16 -10.88
N TYR A 399 -7.54 24.90 -9.57
CA TYR A 399 -6.99 23.72 -8.93
C TYR A 399 -7.78 23.38 -7.67
N LYS A 400 -8.06 22.11 -7.44
CA LYS A 400 -8.81 21.64 -6.27
C LYS A 400 -8.15 20.38 -5.70
N THR A 401 -8.00 20.35 -4.38
CA THR A 401 -7.56 19.18 -3.61
C THR A 401 -8.69 18.72 -2.68
N THR A 402 -8.46 17.71 -1.86
CA THR A 402 -9.39 17.30 -0.79
C THR A 402 -9.57 18.33 0.33
N ASN A 403 -8.61 19.24 0.55
CA ASN A 403 -8.63 20.20 1.65
C ASN A 403 -8.65 21.68 1.19
N THR A 404 -8.32 21.98 -0.08
CA THR A 404 -8.08 23.34 -0.59
C THR A 404 -8.66 23.51 -1.99
N VAL A 405 -9.08 24.73 -2.33
CA VAL A 405 -9.43 25.14 -3.69
C VAL A 405 -8.74 26.47 -4.06
N ALA A 406 -8.30 26.56 -5.31
CA ALA A 406 -7.77 27.76 -5.95
C ALA A 406 -8.63 28.13 -7.17
N PHE A 407 -9.01 29.40 -7.28
CA PHE A 407 -9.93 29.87 -8.33
C PHE A 407 -9.71 31.35 -8.67
N PHE A 408 -10.16 31.76 -9.86
CA PHE A 408 -10.14 33.16 -10.30
C PHE A 408 -11.25 33.99 -9.64
N LEU A 409 -10.89 35.16 -9.12
CA LEU A 409 -11.85 36.13 -8.56
C LEU A 409 -12.53 37.00 -9.63
N THR A 410 -11.81 37.32 -10.72
CA THR A 410 -12.32 38.11 -11.85
C THR A 410 -11.74 37.61 -13.17
N VAL A 411 -12.14 38.20 -14.29
CA VAL A 411 -11.52 37.94 -15.62
C VAL A 411 -10.05 38.39 -15.66
N LYS A 412 -9.60 39.23 -14.72
CA LYS A 412 -8.18 39.54 -14.50
C LYS A 412 -7.59 38.54 -13.52
N SER A 413 -6.32 38.21 -13.77
CA SER A 413 -5.41 37.18 -13.22
C SER A 413 -5.25 37.04 -11.69
N ASP A 414 -6.26 37.38 -10.91
CA ASP A 414 -6.23 37.36 -9.45
C ASP A 414 -6.80 36.02 -8.95
N VAL A 415 -5.95 35.22 -8.30
CA VAL A 415 -6.32 33.92 -7.75
C VAL A 415 -6.57 34.04 -6.26
N LEU A 416 -7.65 33.40 -5.80
CA LEU A 416 -7.90 33.16 -4.38
C LEU A 416 -7.65 31.69 -4.07
N VAL A 417 -6.86 31.43 -3.03
CA VAL A 417 -6.65 30.07 -2.49
C VAL A 417 -7.26 30.00 -1.08
N MET A 418 -8.06 28.98 -0.83
CA MET A 418 -8.79 28.80 0.43
C MET A 418 -8.98 27.34 0.82
N PRO A 419 -9.12 27.02 2.12
CA PRO A 419 -9.57 25.72 2.57
C PRO A 419 -11.00 25.42 2.11
N LEU A 420 -11.29 24.16 1.81
CA LEU A 420 -12.66 23.66 1.54
C LEU A 420 -13.51 23.61 2.82
N ARG A 421 -12.88 23.47 3.99
CA ARG A 421 -13.56 23.70 5.28
C ARG A 421 -13.49 25.18 5.64
N PHE A 422 -14.65 25.84 5.62
CA PHE A 422 -14.74 27.25 6.01
C PHE A 422 -14.26 27.48 7.45
N VAL A 423 -13.33 28.42 7.62
CA VAL A 423 -12.79 28.87 8.91
C VAL A 423 -12.61 30.38 8.92
N SER A 424 -12.79 30.99 10.10
CA SER A 424 -12.64 32.43 10.31
C SER A 424 -11.21 32.88 10.65
N ARG A 425 -10.29 31.93 10.89
CA ARG A 425 -8.88 32.19 11.23
C ARG A 425 -7.94 31.12 10.70
N LEU A 426 -6.71 31.50 10.33
CA LEU A 426 -5.63 30.58 9.96
C LEU A 426 -5.32 29.58 11.08
N SER A 427 -5.33 30.05 12.33
CA SER A 427 -5.09 29.24 13.53
C SER A 427 -6.18 28.18 13.80
N SER A 428 -7.30 28.22 13.09
CA SER A 428 -8.37 27.22 13.15
C SER A 428 -8.23 26.11 12.11
N LEU A 429 -7.22 26.18 11.23
CA LEU A 429 -6.82 25.06 10.37
C LEU A 429 -6.04 24.04 11.18
N ASN A 430 -6.35 22.77 10.95
CA ASN A 430 -5.46 21.69 11.34
C ASN A 430 -4.23 21.71 10.40
N SER A 431 -3.11 21.13 10.83
CA SER A 431 -1.86 21.28 10.06
C SER A 431 -1.76 20.41 8.80
N GLU A 432 -2.75 19.56 8.49
CA GLU A 432 -2.91 18.95 7.17
C GLU A 432 -3.52 19.96 6.20
N GLU A 433 -4.61 20.64 6.59
CA GLU A 433 -5.23 21.71 5.81
C GLU A 433 -4.25 22.86 5.58
N LEU A 434 -3.48 23.26 6.61
CA LEU A 434 -2.47 24.31 6.47
C LEU A 434 -1.32 23.90 5.54
N PHE A 435 -0.87 22.64 5.60
CA PHE A 435 0.17 22.15 4.68
C PHE A 435 -0.34 22.08 3.24
N ASP A 436 -1.53 21.55 3.02
CA ASP A 436 -2.16 21.45 1.70
C ASP A 436 -2.45 22.84 1.11
N LEU A 437 -2.94 23.78 1.93
CA LEU A 437 -3.20 25.16 1.54
C LEU A 437 -1.96 25.84 0.95
N PHE A 438 -0.85 25.86 1.70
CA PHE A 438 0.40 26.47 1.20
C PHE A 438 1.03 25.64 0.06
N SER A 439 0.84 24.33 0.06
CA SER A 439 1.20 23.42 -1.05
C SER A 439 0.43 23.69 -2.36
N VAL A 440 -0.78 24.24 -2.28
CA VAL A 440 -1.55 24.70 -3.44
C VAL A 440 -1.11 26.11 -3.84
N VAL A 441 -0.88 27.01 -2.88
CA VAL A 441 -0.32 28.35 -3.15
C VAL A 441 0.99 28.26 -3.93
N GLU A 442 1.93 27.41 -3.50
CA GLU A 442 3.20 27.16 -4.21
C GLU A 442 2.96 26.67 -5.65
N LYS A 443 2.09 25.68 -5.83
CA LYS A 443 1.80 25.10 -7.16
C LYS A 443 1.13 26.11 -8.11
N VAL A 444 0.18 26.89 -7.61
CA VAL A 444 -0.46 27.98 -8.35
C VAL A 444 0.57 29.05 -8.69
N GLN A 445 1.43 29.43 -7.74
CA GLN A 445 2.49 30.40 -7.97
C GLN A 445 3.42 29.95 -9.10
N SER A 446 3.96 28.73 -9.06
CA SER A 446 4.85 28.23 -10.12
C SER A 446 4.18 28.19 -11.49
N ALA A 447 2.91 27.76 -11.57
CA ALA A 447 2.15 27.78 -12.81
C ALA A 447 1.95 29.22 -13.35
N PHE A 448 1.76 30.21 -12.48
CA PHE A 448 1.64 31.61 -12.87
C PHE A 448 2.97 32.23 -13.30
N GLU A 449 4.08 31.86 -12.67
CA GLU A 449 5.44 32.29 -13.08
C GLU A 449 5.75 31.81 -14.50
N GLU A 450 5.40 30.56 -14.81
CA GLU A 450 5.54 29.97 -16.14
C GLU A 450 4.58 30.60 -17.16
N CYS A 451 3.27 30.67 -16.86
CA CYS A 451 2.27 31.19 -17.81
C CYS A 451 2.41 32.68 -18.13
N TYR A 452 2.77 33.52 -17.15
CA TYR A 452 2.93 34.97 -17.32
C TYR A 452 4.38 35.40 -17.53
N ASN A 453 5.35 34.48 -17.50
CA ASN A 453 6.79 34.73 -17.63
C ASN A 453 7.29 35.82 -16.64
N VAL A 454 6.93 35.67 -15.36
CA VAL A 454 7.28 36.58 -14.26
C VAL A 454 8.18 35.88 -13.25
N SER A 455 9.11 36.63 -12.64
CA SER A 455 10.11 36.11 -11.70
C SER A 455 9.84 36.46 -10.23
N ALA A 456 8.69 37.07 -9.92
CA ALA A 456 8.31 37.47 -8.57
C ALA A 456 6.80 37.44 -8.37
N ASN A 457 6.38 36.93 -7.21
CA ASN A 457 5.01 36.93 -6.75
C ASN A 457 4.92 37.28 -5.26
N THR A 458 3.91 38.07 -4.90
CA THR A 458 3.55 38.35 -3.50
C THR A 458 2.32 37.55 -3.11
N VAL A 459 2.41 36.78 -2.04
CA VAL A 459 1.28 36.05 -1.43
C VAL A 459 0.76 36.90 -0.26
N TYR A 460 -0.48 37.41 -0.35
CA TYR A 460 -1.11 38.14 0.74
C TYR A 460 -2.04 37.22 1.52
N LEU A 461 -1.90 37.18 2.84
CA LEU A 461 -2.78 36.43 3.74
C LEU A 461 -3.41 37.41 4.72
N LYS A 462 -4.75 37.47 4.75
CA LYS A 462 -5.51 38.26 5.71
C LYS A 462 -6.20 37.33 6.71
N ASP A 463 -5.82 37.43 7.98
CA ASP A 463 -6.35 36.60 9.07
C ASP A 463 -7.33 37.40 9.95
N GLU A 464 -8.40 37.95 9.35
CA GLU A 464 -9.38 38.80 10.03
C GLU A 464 -10.83 38.45 9.67
N GLY A 465 -11.47 37.60 10.49
CA GLY A 465 -12.92 37.35 10.42
C GLY A 465 -13.31 36.29 9.38
N ASP A 466 -12.84 36.45 8.14
CA ASP A 466 -12.99 35.49 7.05
C ASP A 466 -11.62 35.22 6.40
N PHE A 467 -11.26 33.95 6.21
CA PHE A 467 -9.90 33.54 5.83
C PHE A 467 -9.71 33.40 4.31
N TYR A 468 -8.84 34.23 3.71
CA TYR A 468 -8.57 34.24 2.27
C TYR A 468 -7.10 34.62 1.92
N ILE A 469 -6.52 33.99 0.89
CA ILE A 469 -5.18 34.32 0.34
C ILE A 469 -5.29 34.98 -1.04
N TRP A 470 -4.87 36.24 -1.17
CA TRP A 470 -5.05 37.12 -2.34
C TRP A 470 -3.73 37.44 -3.06
N LYS A 471 -3.81 37.88 -4.33
CA LYS A 471 -2.71 38.48 -5.09
C LYS A 471 -3.17 39.50 -6.15
N VAL A 472 -2.32 40.50 -6.40
CA VAL A 472 -2.31 41.44 -7.53
C VAL A 472 -1.09 41.17 -8.44
N PRO A 473 -1.16 41.40 -9.77
CA PRO A 473 0.02 41.53 -10.63
C PRO A 473 0.51 43.00 -10.73
N GLU A 474 1.80 43.26 -10.50
CA GLU A 474 2.44 44.47 -11.04
C GLU A 474 3.18 44.13 -12.34
N PRO A 475 2.70 44.60 -13.51
CA PRO A 475 3.47 44.54 -14.75
C PRO A 475 4.48 45.70 -14.77
N SER A 476 5.70 45.46 -14.28
CA SER A 476 6.77 46.47 -14.26
C SER A 476 7.42 46.70 -15.64
N VAL A 477 6.64 47.25 -16.58
CA VAL A 477 7.21 47.92 -17.77
C VAL A 477 7.74 49.29 -17.35
N GLY A 478 8.99 49.32 -16.90
CA GLY A 478 9.63 50.56 -16.45
C GLY A 478 11.11 50.39 -16.12
N THR A 479 11.98 50.80 -17.05
CA THR A 479 13.44 50.79 -16.85
C THR A 479 13.86 51.67 -15.67
N SER A 480 14.29 51.06 -14.56
CA SER A 480 14.96 51.77 -13.45
C SER A 480 15.96 50.87 -12.73
N ARG A 481 17.26 51.16 -12.91
CA ARG A 481 18.32 50.57 -12.09
C ARG A 481 18.33 51.20 -10.69
N ARG A 482 17.91 50.46 -9.68
CA ARG A 482 18.30 50.51 -8.24
C ARG A 482 17.92 49.13 -7.71
N GLY A 483 18.79 48.31 -7.12
CA GLY A 483 19.81 48.63 -6.12
C GLY A 483 19.42 47.84 -4.87
N GLY A 484 20.20 46.84 -4.47
CA GLY A 484 19.76 45.79 -3.55
C GLY A 484 19.24 46.31 -2.20
N GLY A 485 18.06 45.83 -1.79
CA GLY A 485 17.41 46.14 -0.51
C GLY A 485 16.60 44.94 -0.02
N LYS A 486 16.59 44.73 1.30
CA LYS A 486 16.02 43.54 1.96
C LYS A 486 14.50 43.44 1.75
N ALA A 487 13.99 42.21 1.67
CA ALA A 487 12.57 41.96 1.83
C ALA A 487 12.08 42.44 3.21
N SER A 488 10.92 43.10 3.22
CA SER A 488 10.23 43.57 4.43
C SER A 488 8.75 43.23 4.32
N LEU A 489 8.20 42.60 5.35
CA LEU A 489 6.75 42.48 5.50
C LEU A 489 6.18 43.88 5.79
N CYS A 490 5.42 44.44 4.85
CA CYS A 490 4.60 45.63 5.10
C CYS A 490 3.16 45.19 5.38
N LEU A 491 2.68 45.51 6.59
CA LEU A 491 1.26 45.57 6.92
C LEU A 491 0.82 47.02 6.69
N GLU A 492 -0.03 47.27 5.70
CA GLU A 492 -0.72 48.55 5.54
C GLU A 492 -2.24 48.32 5.48
N GLU A 493 -2.98 49.17 6.22
CA GLU A 493 -4.43 49.15 6.28
C GLU A 493 -5.03 49.77 5.02
N VAL A 494 -5.95 49.07 4.32
CA VAL A 494 -6.79 49.68 3.30
C VAL A 494 -8.26 49.27 3.46
N VAL A 495 -9.03 50.24 3.96
CA VAL A 495 -10.44 50.59 3.67
C VAL A 495 -11.43 49.47 3.29
N THR A 496 -12.44 49.29 4.13
CA THR A 496 -13.64 48.48 3.84
C THR A 496 -14.56 49.13 2.79
N PRO A 497 -15.03 48.39 1.77
CA PRO A 497 -16.12 48.84 0.91
C PRO A 497 -17.45 48.74 1.66
N LYS A 498 -18.12 49.88 1.87
CA LYS A 498 -19.55 49.91 2.22
C LYS A 498 -20.38 49.81 0.94
N GLY A 499 -21.52 49.13 1.05
CA GLY A 499 -22.68 49.35 0.18
C GLY A 499 -22.83 48.33 -0.95
N ARG A 500 -24.03 47.77 -1.03
CA ARG A 500 -24.56 47.22 -2.27
C ARG A 500 -24.98 48.36 -3.18
N ASP A 501 -24.88 48.15 -4.48
CA ASP A 501 -25.95 48.23 -5.49
C ASP A 501 -25.36 48.66 -6.84
N GLU A 502 -26.05 48.27 -7.92
CA GLU A 502 -25.75 48.59 -9.33
C GLU A 502 -24.47 47.93 -9.91
N LEU A 503 -24.40 47.40 -11.13
CA LEU A 503 -25.31 46.83 -12.13
C LEU A 503 -24.43 46.62 -13.38
N THR A 504 -24.37 45.38 -13.90
CA THR A 504 -24.19 45.01 -15.33
C THR A 504 -22.99 45.52 -16.19
N GLU A 505 -22.53 44.61 -17.06
CA GLU A 505 -21.75 44.82 -18.31
C GLU A 505 -20.29 45.31 -18.22
N ALA A 506 -19.36 44.34 -18.23
CA ALA A 506 -18.33 44.17 -19.27
C ALA A 506 -17.61 42.81 -19.13
#